data_AF-A0A1G2KP65-F1
#
_entry.id   AF-A0A1G2KP65-F1
#
_cell.length_a   1.000
_cell.length_b   1.000
_cell.length_c   1.000
_cell.angle_alpha   90.00
_cell.angle_beta   90.00
_cell.angle_gamma   90.00
#
_symmetry.space_group_name_H-M   'P 1'
#
loop_
_entity.id
_entity.type
_entity.pdbx_description
1 polymer ?
#
loop_
_entity_poly.entity_id
_entity_poly.type
_entity_poly.pdbx_seq_one_letter_code
_entity_poly.pdbx_strand_id
1 'polypeptide(L)'
;MMKTFLKRSGVLKGFTPLEVSLAPKARVRRTSAGLLLTGFTLIELLVVIAIIGLLASIVLASLGTARQRSRDARRLADVKSIRTALELYYGTCAGYPVVAAEALLTTTLATPSCPGTITLASFLPQIPANPSPGGRTYNYCTKLSPVSGGCGTGTANYSFEFQLEGSVGGYVGGTNYIATPAGIIAGDN
;
A
#
# COMPACT_ATOMS: atom_id res chain seq x y z
N MET A 1 41.37 15.81 38.85
CA MET A 1 40.87 17.02 39.53
C MET A 1 41.10 18.23 38.62
N MET A 2 40.00 18.85 38.14
CA MET A 2 39.95 20.20 37.51
C MET A 2 40.70 20.33 36.16
N LYS A 3 40.25 21.12 35.16
CA LYS A 3 39.81 22.51 35.24
C LYS A 3 38.87 22.88 34.08
N THR A 4 37.76 23.51 34.47
CA THR A 4 37.00 24.55 33.80
C THR A 4 37.86 25.79 33.48
N PHE A 5 37.76 26.36 32.27
CA PHE A 5 37.97 27.78 31.92
C PHE A 5 37.88 27.92 30.37
N LEU A 6 37.09 28.79 29.72
CA LEU A 6 37.14 30.25 29.78
C LEU A 6 35.87 30.88 29.17
N LYS A 7 35.27 31.78 29.94
CA LYS A 7 34.34 32.84 29.51
C LYS A 7 35.19 34.05 29.12
N ARG A 8 35.05 34.59 27.90
CA ARG A 8 35.62 35.89 27.52
C ARG A 8 34.53 36.96 27.57
N SER A 9 34.70 37.88 28.50
CA SER A 9 34.03 39.17 28.63
C SER A 9 34.65 40.20 27.69
N GLY A 10 33.80 40.99 27.03
CA GLY A 10 34.19 42.19 26.30
C GLY A 10 33.17 43.29 26.57
N VAL A 11 33.45 44.10 27.60
CA VAL A 11 32.76 45.35 27.92
C VAL A 11 33.55 46.49 27.28
N LEU A 12 32.95 47.26 26.38
CA LEU A 12 33.38 48.62 26.00
C LEU A 12 32.10 49.39 25.61
N LYS A 13 31.57 50.31 26.44
CA LYS A 13 31.95 51.73 26.72
C LYS A 13 30.91 52.68 26.07
N GLY A 14 30.27 53.52 26.91
CA GLY A 14 29.57 54.83 26.73
C GLY A 14 28.88 55.17 25.39
N PHE A 15 27.59 55.58 25.34
CA PHE A 15 27.00 56.89 25.74
C PHE A 15 27.81 58.08 25.14
N THR A 16 27.34 58.97 24.24
CA THR A 16 26.03 59.67 24.06
C THR A 16 25.91 60.27 22.62
N PRO A 17 24.77 60.86 22.24
CA PRO A 17 24.33 61.09 20.85
C PRO A 17 24.72 62.48 20.30
N LEU A 18 24.35 62.75 19.04
CA LEU A 18 24.40 64.03 18.28
C LEU A 18 25.55 64.16 17.28
N GLU A 19 25.37 63.54 16.11
CA GLU A 19 25.44 64.29 14.85
C GLU A 19 24.64 63.52 13.78
N VAL A 20 23.41 63.95 13.53
CA VAL A 20 22.71 63.58 12.29
C VAL A 20 23.25 64.51 11.23
N SER A 21 24.39 64.14 10.64
CA SER A 21 24.92 64.80 9.46
C SER A 21 23.94 64.56 8.31
N LEU A 22 23.25 65.62 7.90
CA LEU A 22 22.31 65.66 6.79
C LEU A 22 23.06 65.50 5.47
N ALA A 23 23.32 64.25 5.07
CA ALA A 23 23.71 63.94 3.70
C ALA A 23 22.51 64.18 2.76
N PRO A 24 22.69 64.84 1.60
CA PRO A 24 21.61 65.07 0.65
C PRO A 24 21.04 63.73 0.15
N LYS A 25 19.72 63.57 0.25
CA LYS A 25 18.97 62.43 -0.32
C LYS A 25 19.28 62.33 -1.82
N ALA A 26 20.11 61.36 -2.20
CA ALA A 26 20.20 60.92 -3.58
C ALA A 26 18.79 60.50 -4.03
N ARG A 27 18.21 61.25 -4.97
CA ARG A 27 16.91 60.97 -5.55
C ARG A 27 17.03 59.71 -6.40
N VAL A 28 16.78 58.55 -5.80
CA VAL A 28 16.62 57.28 -6.51
C VAL A 28 15.47 57.45 -7.48
N ARG A 29 15.80 57.65 -8.75
CA ARG A 29 14.84 57.65 -9.85
C ARG A 29 14.40 56.20 -10.00
N ARG A 30 13.32 55.80 -9.32
CA ARG A 30 12.65 54.53 -9.57
C ARG A 30 12.17 54.56 -11.01
N THR A 31 12.87 53.89 -11.91
CA THR A 31 12.32 53.49 -13.19
C THR A 31 11.16 52.55 -12.87
N SER A 32 9.94 53.05 -13.04
CA SER A 32 8.73 52.24 -13.03
C SER A 32 8.80 51.29 -14.22
N ALA A 33 9.42 50.13 -14.01
CA ALA A 33 9.06 48.96 -14.78
C ALA A 33 7.58 48.72 -14.49
N GLY A 34 6.73 49.13 -15.42
CA GLY A 34 5.31 48.81 -15.38
C GLY A 34 5.18 47.30 -15.37
N LEU A 35 5.01 46.73 -14.18
CA LEU A 35 4.55 45.37 -14.02
C LEU A 35 3.10 45.40 -14.50
N LEU A 36 2.90 45.24 -15.81
CA LEU A 36 1.57 45.18 -16.40
C LEU A 36 0.90 43.92 -15.86
N LEU A 37 0.20 44.06 -14.73
CA LEU A 37 -0.75 43.09 -14.26
C LEU A 37 -1.94 43.15 -15.23
N THR A 38 -1.80 42.49 -16.37
CA THR A 38 -2.91 42.12 -17.24
C THR A 38 -3.81 41.20 -16.42
N GLY A 39 -4.87 41.76 -15.86
CA GLY A 39 -5.85 41.01 -15.08
C GLY A 39 -6.66 40.08 -15.97
N PHE A 40 -6.87 38.85 -15.51
CA PHE A 40 -7.82 37.91 -16.12
C PHE A 40 -9.23 38.47 -16.07
N THR A 41 -10.00 38.31 -17.14
CA THR A 41 -11.42 38.66 -17.12
C THR A 41 -12.20 37.64 -16.27
N LEU A 42 -13.28 38.09 -15.62
CA LEU A 42 -14.15 37.18 -14.83
C LEU A 42 -14.76 36.07 -15.70
N ILE A 43 -15.04 36.37 -16.96
CA ILE A 43 -15.59 35.40 -17.91
C ILE A 43 -14.57 34.34 -18.33
N GLU A 44 -13.30 34.71 -18.50
CA GLU A 44 -12.23 33.75 -18.77
C GLU A 44 -12.09 32.75 -17.61
N LEU A 45 -12.12 33.22 -16.37
CA LEU A 45 -12.03 32.34 -15.22
C LEU A 45 -13.28 31.44 -15.11
N LEU A 46 -14.47 32.00 -15.34
CA LEU A 46 -15.73 31.27 -15.26
C LEU A 46 -15.79 30.10 -16.26
N VAL A 47 -15.39 30.32 -17.50
CA VAL A 47 -15.37 29.26 -18.52
C VAL A 47 -14.36 28.16 -18.16
N VAL A 48 -13.21 28.52 -17.60
CA VAL A 48 -12.18 27.54 -17.22
C VAL A 48 -12.66 26.60 -16.12
N ILE A 49 -13.25 27.13 -15.04
CA ILE A 49 -13.77 26.26 -13.96
C ILE A 49 -14.95 25.42 -14.44
N ALA A 50 -15.75 25.91 -15.39
CA ALA A 50 -16.83 25.13 -16.00
C ALA A 50 -16.29 23.92 -16.77
N ILE A 51 -15.24 24.10 -17.58
CA ILE A 51 -14.62 23.02 -18.35
C ILE A 51 -13.90 22.02 -17.42
N ILE A 52 -13.16 22.51 -16.40
CA ILE A 52 -12.51 21.64 -15.42
C ILE A 52 -13.55 20.81 -14.66
N GLY A 53 -14.68 21.40 -14.26
CA GLY A 53 -15.77 20.69 -13.60
C GLY A 53 -16.37 19.58 -14.47
N LEU A 54 -16.59 19.87 -15.75
CA LEU A 54 -17.08 18.87 -16.71
C LEU A 54 -16.10 17.69 -16.84
N LEU A 55 -14.82 17.96 -17.09
CA LEU A 55 -13.80 16.91 -17.26
C LEU A 55 -13.58 16.11 -15.96
N ALA A 56 -13.56 16.78 -14.81
CA ALA A 56 -13.39 16.12 -13.51
C ALA A 56 -14.51 15.12 -13.23
N SER A 57 -15.76 15.43 -13.60
CA SER A 57 -16.92 14.54 -13.38
C SER A 57 -16.78 13.18 -14.10
N ILE A 58 -16.32 13.19 -15.36
CA ILE A 58 -16.14 11.98 -16.16
C ILE A 58 -15.01 11.12 -15.59
N VAL A 59 -13.89 11.75 -15.21
CA VAL A 59 -12.74 11.06 -14.64
C VAL A 59 -13.12 10.38 -13.32
N LEU A 60 -13.82 11.08 -12.43
CA LEU A 60 -14.25 10.54 -11.14
C LEU A 60 -15.17 9.31 -11.29
N ALA A 61 -16.08 9.30 -12.27
CA ALA A 61 -16.94 8.16 -12.54
C ALA A 61 -16.14 6.90 -12.94
N SER A 62 -15.05 7.05 -13.70
CA SER A 62 -14.23 5.93 -14.15
C SER A 62 -13.29 5.37 -13.06
N LEU A 63 -12.86 6.21 -12.11
CA LEU A 63 -11.81 5.90 -11.15
C LEU A 63 -12.17 4.75 -10.18
N GLY A 64 -13.45 4.62 -9.82
CA GLY A 64 -13.92 3.54 -8.93
C GLY A 64 -13.66 2.16 -9.51
N THR A 65 -14.06 1.95 -10.77
CA THR A 65 -13.87 0.66 -11.48
C THR A 65 -12.40 0.35 -11.73
N ALA A 66 -11.59 1.36 -12.05
CA ALA A 66 -10.14 1.21 -12.24
C ALA A 66 -9.45 0.77 -10.94
N ARG A 67 -9.82 1.37 -9.80
CA ARG A 67 -9.31 0.98 -8.48
C ARG A 67 -9.71 -0.45 -8.13
N GLN A 68 -10.97 -0.83 -8.39
CA GLN A 68 -11.45 -2.20 -8.17
C GLN A 68 -10.64 -3.23 -8.96
N ARG A 69 -10.47 -3.03 -10.28
CA ARG A 69 -9.67 -3.92 -11.13
C ARG A 69 -8.22 -4.02 -10.67
N SER A 70 -7.63 -2.91 -10.20
CA SER A 70 -6.27 -2.89 -9.65
C SER A 70 -6.15 -3.75 -8.39
N ARG A 71 -7.14 -3.68 -7.48
CA ARG A 71 -7.20 -4.55 -6.29
C ARG A 71 -7.34 -6.02 -6.66
N ASP A 72 -8.24 -6.35 -7.58
CA ASP A 72 -8.45 -7.73 -8.02
C ASP A 72 -7.21 -8.32 -8.71
N ALA A 73 -6.53 -7.53 -9.55
CA ALA A 73 -5.26 -7.93 -10.15
C ALA A 73 -4.19 -8.19 -9.10
N ARG A 74 -4.15 -7.38 -8.04
CA ARG A 74 -3.24 -7.57 -6.90
C ARG A 74 -3.56 -8.86 -6.13
N ARG A 75 -4.84 -9.11 -5.82
CA ARG A 75 -5.29 -10.35 -5.15
C ARG A 75 -4.87 -11.58 -5.94
N LEU A 76 -5.07 -11.58 -7.26
CA LEU A 76 -4.67 -12.70 -8.10
C LEU A 76 -3.15 -12.91 -8.13
N ALA A 77 -2.36 -11.84 -8.10
CA ALA A 77 -0.90 -11.93 -8.00
C ALA A 77 -0.45 -12.49 -6.64
N ASP A 78 -1.09 -12.06 -5.56
CA ASP A 78 -0.80 -12.54 -4.20
C ASP A 78 -1.18 -14.03 -4.03
N VAL A 79 -2.32 -14.46 -4.59
CA VAL A 79 -2.72 -15.89 -4.64
C VAL A 79 -1.67 -16.72 -5.37
N LYS A 80 -1.14 -16.23 -6.50
CA LYS A 80 -0.08 -16.91 -7.24
C LYS A 80 1.22 -17.01 -6.44
N SER A 81 1.63 -15.95 -5.74
CA SER A 81 2.86 -15.97 -4.94
C SER A 81 2.76 -16.93 -3.76
N ILE A 82 1.61 -16.95 -3.07
CA ILE A 82 1.32 -17.92 -2.00
C ILE A 82 1.38 -19.35 -2.52
N ARG A 83 0.72 -19.64 -3.65
CA ARG A 83 0.77 -20.96 -4.27
C ARG A 83 2.20 -21.37 -4.62
N THR A 84 2.96 -20.52 -5.29
CA THR A 84 4.36 -20.82 -5.62
C THR A 84 5.18 -21.12 -4.36
N ALA A 85 4.99 -20.37 -3.27
CA ALA A 85 5.69 -20.63 -2.02
C ALA A 85 5.31 -21.96 -1.38
N LEU A 86 4.03 -22.36 -1.46
CA LEU A 86 3.56 -23.66 -0.98
C LEU A 86 4.14 -24.82 -1.79
N GLU A 87 4.26 -24.67 -3.12
CA GLU A 87 4.90 -25.68 -3.98
C GLU A 87 6.41 -25.79 -3.70
N LEU A 88 7.11 -24.67 -3.48
CA LEU A 88 8.52 -24.67 -3.08
C LEU A 88 8.73 -25.33 -1.70
N TYR A 89 7.81 -25.07 -0.77
CA TYR A 89 7.80 -25.73 0.54
C TYR A 89 7.61 -27.24 0.37
N TYR A 90 6.66 -27.68 -0.46
CA TYR A 90 6.43 -29.10 -0.75
C TYR A 90 7.67 -29.78 -1.34
N GLY A 91 8.36 -29.12 -2.28
CA GLY A 91 9.59 -29.64 -2.87
C GLY A 91 10.74 -29.85 -1.86
N THR A 92 10.72 -29.12 -0.74
CA THR A 92 11.75 -29.22 0.30
C THR A 92 11.34 -30.17 1.44
N CYS A 93 10.07 -30.13 1.82
CA CYS A 93 9.55 -30.79 3.03
C CYS A 93 8.76 -32.07 2.73
N ALA A 94 8.57 -32.42 1.45
CA ALA A 94 7.72 -33.52 0.97
C ALA A 94 6.28 -33.49 1.52
N GLY A 95 5.80 -32.32 1.94
CA GLY A 95 4.51 -32.11 2.56
C GLY A 95 4.16 -30.62 2.60
N TYR A 96 2.87 -30.31 2.66
CA TYR A 96 2.38 -28.93 2.79
C TYR A 96 2.22 -28.54 4.25
N PRO A 97 2.50 -27.26 4.63
CA PRO A 97 2.40 -26.80 6.01
C PRO A 97 1.07 -27.21 6.63
N VAL A 98 1.13 -27.89 7.78
CA VAL A 98 -0.09 -28.32 8.49
C VAL A 98 -0.49 -27.26 9.50
N VAL A 99 -1.79 -27.12 9.68
CA VAL A 99 -2.40 -26.21 10.65
C VAL A 99 -3.13 -27.06 11.70
N ALA A 100 -2.95 -26.76 12.98
CA ALA A 100 -3.50 -27.55 14.07
C ALA A 100 -5.02 -27.34 14.27
N ALA A 101 -5.58 -26.27 13.73
CA ALA A 101 -7.00 -25.93 13.64
C ALA A 101 -7.12 -24.71 12.71
N GLU A 102 -8.33 -24.42 12.22
CA GLU A 102 -8.68 -23.29 11.33
C GLU A 102 -7.71 -22.10 11.47
N ALA A 103 -6.72 -22.01 10.58
CA ALA A 103 -5.68 -21.01 10.72
C ALA A 103 -5.70 -20.06 9.54
N LEU A 104 -5.62 -18.77 9.89
CA LEU A 104 -5.09 -17.78 9.01
C LEU A 104 -3.78 -18.31 8.41
N LEU A 105 -3.59 -18.18 7.09
CA LEU A 105 -2.28 -18.46 6.54
C LEU A 105 -1.26 -17.62 7.32
N THR A 106 -0.24 -18.27 7.87
CA THR A 106 0.79 -17.62 8.68
C THR A 106 2.17 -18.13 8.26
N THR A 107 3.21 -17.32 8.38
CA THR A 107 4.56 -17.68 7.94
C THR A 107 5.25 -18.69 8.86
N THR A 108 4.73 -18.89 10.08
CA THR A 108 5.23 -19.84 11.07
C THR A 108 4.79 -21.29 10.83
N LEU A 109 3.93 -21.53 9.83
CA LEU A 109 3.43 -22.86 9.54
C LEU A 109 4.55 -23.77 9.05
N ALA A 110 4.54 -25.01 9.55
CA ALA A 110 5.52 -26.04 9.24
C ALA A 110 4.85 -27.42 9.17
N THR A 111 5.57 -28.40 8.67
CA THR A 111 5.21 -29.82 8.72
C THR A 111 6.17 -30.57 9.61
N PRO A 112 5.67 -31.53 10.43
CA PRO A 112 6.54 -32.33 11.30
C PRO A 112 7.51 -33.22 10.52
N SER A 113 7.25 -33.47 9.23
CA SER A 113 8.12 -34.23 8.34
C SER A 113 9.21 -33.39 7.65
N CYS A 114 9.20 -32.06 7.78
CA CYS A 114 10.20 -31.24 7.11
C CYS A 114 11.57 -31.32 7.82
N PRO A 115 12.68 -31.46 7.08
CA PRO A 115 14.01 -31.41 7.66
C PRO A 115 14.30 -30.05 8.31
N GLY A 116 14.68 -30.06 9.60
CA GLY A 116 15.04 -28.85 10.35
C GLY A 116 13.85 -27.94 10.70
N THR A 117 14.13 -26.67 11.00
CA THR A 117 13.11 -25.67 11.38
C THR A 117 12.67 -24.83 10.19
N ILE A 118 12.34 -25.48 9.06
CA ILE A 118 11.89 -24.79 7.86
C ILE A 118 10.40 -24.50 7.97
N THR A 119 10.05 -23.22 7.88
CA THR A 119 8.67 -22.72 7.90
C THR A 119 8.32 -22.09 6.56
N LEU A 120 7.03 -21.79 6.34
CA LEU A 120 6.59 -21.10 5.14
C LEU A 120 7.30 -19.74 4.95
N ALA A 121 7.77 -19.10 6.04
CA ALA A 121 8.55 -17.87 6.02
C ALA A 121 9.80 -17.95 5.13
N SER A 122 10.41 -19.13 4.98
CA SER A 122 11.60 -19.33 4.15
C SER A 122 11.32 -19.12 2.66
N PHE A 123 10.07 -19.30 2.23
CA PHE A 123 9.65 -19.18 0.83
C PHE A 123 8.74 -17.98 0.60
N LEU A 124 8.03 -17.54 1.64
CA LEU A 124 7.21 -16.34 1.64
C LEU A 124 7.37 -15.62 2.98
N PRO A 125 8.29 -14.63 3.08
CA PRO A 125 8.65 -14.02 4.35
C PRO A 125 7.52 -13.22 4.99
N GLN A 126 6.56 -12.76 4.18
CA GLN A 126 5.37 -12.06 4.62
C GLN A 126 4.20 -12.43 3.71
N ILE A 127 3.08 -12.75 4.32
CA ILE A 127 1.86 -13.05 3.58
C ILE A 127 1.29 -11.71 3.12
N PRO A 128 1.04 -11.53 1.82
CA PRO A 128 0.46 -10.30 1.32
C PRO A 128 -0.86 -9.99 2.03
N ALA A 129 -1.02 -8.74 2.46
CA ALA A 129 -2.30 -8.28 2.98
C ALA A 129 -3.30 -8.10 1.83
N ASN A 130 -4.54 -8.54 2.02
CA ASN A 130 -5.58 -8.34 1.02
C ASN A 130 -5.89 -6.83 0.85
N PRO A 131 -5.91 -6.27 -0.38
CA PRO A 131 -6.27 -4.87 -0.60
C PRO A 131 -7.72 -4.56 -0.15
N SER A 132 -7.87 -3.43 0.57
CA SER A 132 -9.15 -2.87 1.06
C SER A 132 -9.79 -1.91 0.04
N PRO A 133 -11.14 -1.74 0.00
CA PRO A 133 -12.17 -2.37 0.83
C PRO A 133 -12.59 -3.75 0.35
N GLY A 134 -13.24 -4.52 1.22
CA GLY A 134 -13.81 -5.82 0.86
C GLY A 134 -12.75 -6.86 0.57
N GLY A 135 -11.88 -7.15 1.52
CA GLY A 135 -10.95 -8.29 1.44
C GLY A 135 -11.08 -9.20 2.66
N ARG A 136 -11.52 -10.45 2.47
CA ARG A 136 -11.35 -11.52 3.48
C ARG A 136 -9.85 -11.87 3.55
N THR A 137 -9.32 -12.10 4.75
CA THR A 137 -7.95 -12.61 4.88
C THR A 137 -7.86 -14.00 4.24
N TYR A 138 -6.70 -14.33 3.69
CA TYR A 138 -6.48 -15.63 3.06
C TYR A 138 -6.56 -16.75 4.11
N ASN A 139 -7.69 -17.45 4.14
CA ASN A 139 -7.92 -18.60 5.02
C ASN A 139 -7.30 -19.84 4.38
N TYR A 140 -6.47 -20.58 5.11
CA TYR A 140 -5.74 -21.74 4.59
C TYR A 140 -6.15 -23.02 5.34
N CYS A 141 -6.40 -24.07 4.59
CA CYS A 141 -6.82 -25.37 5.10
C CYS A 141 -6.09 -26.51 4.40
N THR A 142 -6.09 -27.66 5.06
CA THR A 142 -5.46 -28.89 4.56
C THR A 142 -6.42 -30.05 4.75
N LYS A 143 -6.14 -31.18 4.09
CA LYS A 143 -6.93 -32.41 4.25
C LYS A 143 -7.06 -32.89 5.71
N LEU A 144 -6.10 -32.53 6.57
CA LEU A 144 -6.06 -32.91 7.99
C LEU A 144 -6.76 -31.91 8.93
N SER A 145 -7.20 -30.77 8.41
CA SER A 145 -7.94 -29.75 9.15
C SER A 145 -9.11 -29.25 8.30
N PRO A 146 -10.20 -30.06 8.18
CA PRO A 146 -11.43 -29.62 7.56
C PRO A 146 -12.09 -28.57 8.47
N VAL A 147 -12.48 -27.46 7.87
CA VAL A 147 -13.03 -26.29 8.57
C VAL A 147 -14.53 -26.26 8.25
N SER A 148 -15.38 -26.16 9.28
CA SER A 148 -16.83 -26.05 9.09
C SER A 148 -17.20 -24.61 8.77
N GLY A 149 -17.44 -24.29 7.50
CA GLY A 149 -17.83 -22.93 7.06
C GLY A 149 -16.81 -22.20 6.19
N GLY A 150 -15.79 -22.90 5.68
CA GLY A 150 -14.85 -22.44 4.66
C GLY A 150 -13.74 -23.47 4.45
N CYS A 151 -13.16 -23.57 3.27
CA CYS A 151 -12.48 -24.74 2.71
C CYS A 151 -13.42 -25.94 2.54
N GLY A 152 -14.32 -25.85 1.55
CA GLY A 152 -15.19 -26.92 1.05
C GLY A 152 -14.45 -28.10 0.38
N THR A 153 -15.23 -29.11 -0.03
CA THR A 153 -14.96 -30.57 -0.02
C THR A 153 -13.58 -31.09 -0.49
N GLY A 154 -12.69 -31.30 0.47
CA GLY A 154 -12.35 -32.67 0.90
C GLY A 154 -11.40 -33.54 0.06
N THR A 155 -10.69 -33.02 -0.95
CA THR A 155 -9.72 -33.84 -1.71
C THR A 155 -8.36 -33.21 -2.02
N ALA A 156 -8.18 -31.89 -1.88
CA ALA A 156 -6.89 -31.24 -2.16
C ALA A 156 -5.92 -31.34 -0.96
N ASN A 157 -4.62 -31.45 -1.25
CA ASN A 157 -3.57 -31.49 -0.21
C ASN A 157 -3.54 -30.19 0.62
N TYR A 158 -3.74 -29.05 -0.04
CA TYR A 158 -4.03 -27.77 0.58
C TYR A 158 -5.10 -27.01 -0.22
N SER A 159 -5.81 -26.11 0.45
CA SER A 159 -6.74 -25.16 -0.17
C SER A 159 -6.68 -23.83 0.57
N PHE A 160 -6.80 -22.70 -0.14
CA PHE A 160 -7.04 -21.42 0.51
C PHE A 160 -8.07 -20.56 -0.22
N GLU A 161 -8.82 -19.80 0.56
CA GLU A 161 -9.92 -18.98 0.06
C GLU A 161 -9.50 -17.54 -0.21
N PHE A 162 -10.07 -16.96 -1.26
CA PHE A 162 -9.97 -15.55 -1.57
C PHE A 162 -11.23 -15.06 -2.28
N GLN A 163 -11.35 -13.74 -2.45
CA GLN A 163 -12.50 -13.13 -3.13
C GLN A 163 -12.05 -12.15 -4.21
N LEU A 164 -12.89 -11.98 -5.22
CA LEU A 164 -12.72 -11.02 -6.31
C LEU A 164 -13.96 -10.12 -6.35
N GLU A 165 -13.76 -8.81 -6.36
CA GLU A 165 -14.86 -7.84 -6.42
C GLU A 165 -15.47 -7.77 -7.82
N GLY A 166 -14.63 -7.88 -8.85
CA GLY A 166 -15.02 -7.83 -10.26
C GLY A 166 -14.34 -8.91 -11.08
N SER A 167 -14.55 -8.85 -12.40
CA SER A 167 -13.94 -9.81 -13.32
C SER A 167 -12.49 -9.45 -13.60
N VAL A 168 -11.57 -10.40 -13.39
CA VAL A 168 -10.14 -10.26 -13.67
C VAL A 168 -9.54 -11.59 -14.10
N GLY A 169 -8.60 -11.58 -15.05
CA GLY A 169 -7.81 -12.76 -15.39
C GLY A 169 -8.60 -14.00 -15.83
N GLY A 170 -9.80 -13.81 -16.39
CA GLY A 170 -10.71 -14.90 -16.78
C GLY A 170 -11.66 -15.38 -15.69
N TYR A 171 -11.56 -14.84 -14.47
CA TYR A 171 -12.47 -15.13 -13.36
C TYR A 171 -13.52 -14.02 -13.23
N VAL A 172 -14.75 -14.39 -12.87
CA VAL A 172 -15.86 -13.44 -12.62
C VAL A 172 -15.77 -12.89 -11.19
N GLY A 173 -16.45 -11.79 -10.85
CA GLY A 173 -16.51 -11.36 -9.45
C GLY A 173 -17.24 -12.39 -8.57
N GLY A 174 -16.73 -12.67 -7.37
CA GLY A 174 -17.27 -13.69 -6.46
C GLY A 174 -16.55 -13.74 -5.10
N THR A 175 -17.25 -14.22 -4.07
CA THR A 175 -16.79 -14.19 -2.67
C THR A 175 -16.01 -15.42 -2.23
N ASN A 176 -16.17 -16.54 -2.92
CA ASN A 176 -15.66 -17.84 -2.49
C ASN A 176 -14.80 -18.47 -3.59
N TYR A 177 -13.64 -17.90 -3.92
CA TYR A 177 -12.68 -18.58 -4.79
C TYR A 177 -11.75 -19.45 -3.96
N ILE A 178 -11.48 -20.66 -4.43
CA ILE A 178 -10.61 -21.63 -3.77
C ILE A 178 -9.40 -21.89 -4.66
N ALA A 179 -8.21 -21.64 -4.11
CA ALA A 179 -6.94 -21.99 -4.75
C ALA A 179 -6.45 -23.34 -4.22
N THR A 180 -6.15 -24.25 -5.15
CA THR A 180 -5.63 -25.61 -4.90
C THR A 180 -4.35 -25.84 -5.71
N PRO A 181 -3.61 -26.94 -5.46
CA PRO A 181 -2.50 -27.36 -6.33
C PRO A 181 -2.92 -27.56 -7.80
N ALA A 182 -4.18 -27.95 -8.07
CA ALA A 182 -4.66 -28.19 -9.43
C ALA A 182 -4.99 -26.88 -10.16
N GLY A 183 -5.41 -25.84 -9.43
CA GLY A 183 -5.94 -24.63 -10.05
C GLY A 183 -6.72 -23.76 -9.08
N ILE A 184 -7.25 -22.66 -9.62
CA ILE A 184 -8.26 -21.84 -8.95
C ILE A 184 -9.63 -22.32 -9.42
N ILE A 185 -10.52 -22.60 -8.49
CA ILE A 185 -11.90 -22.98 -8.74
C ILE A 185 -12.85 -21.99 -8.04
N ALA A 186 -14.04 -21.81 -8.61
CA ALA A 186 -15.12 -21.17 -7.86
C ALA A 186 -15.59 -22.16 -6.78
N GLY A 187 -15.67 -21.71 -5.54
CA GLY A 187 -16.27 -22.44 -4.44
C GLY A 187 -17.78 -22.41 -4.56
N ASP A 188 -18.41 -23.54 -4.32
CA ASP A 188 -19.86 -23.65 -4.21
C ASP A 188 -20.35 -22.76 -3.05
N ASN A 189 -21.38 -21.95 -3.29
CA ASN A 189 -21.98 -21.09 -2.25
C ASN A 189 -22.86 -21.90 -1.30
#